data_AF-A0A650CFG4-F1
#
_entry.id   AF-A0A650CFG4-F1
#
_cell.length_a   1.000
_cell.length_b   1.000
_cell.length_c   1.000
_cell.angle_alpha   90.00
_cell.angle_beta   90.00
_cell.angle_gamma   90.00
#
_symmetry.space_group_name_H-M   'P 1'
#
loop_
_entity.id
_entity.type
_entity.pdbx_description
1 polymer ?
#
loop_
_entity_poly.entity_id
_entity_poly.type
_entity_poly.pdbx_seq_one_letter_code
_entity_poly.pdbx_strand_id
1 'polypeptide(L)'
;MIVKINVNQSEKVLDITNAKKIIISEKGENKYYTVRLLYYLMKSIYNIPRLYGYIKGDPIESWRQIFERYFLQLLKSDFEISSTYFKGDFEIDQPSINISGKIDNLNISVKIILKEKPINISQGIQGNFQVDSFYFSKLERIKPYIIPSSRAGLLYAFSKFLVYQYEGAPGIPKAFGIAAEFINSMLLPQGFTDEINNHKIWVNQENNYVYVDDNILYNATSDVLSLLSLKLFLTRGTEKELIIIEDPEAHLDEEEKELVKKWINETKSKVIIVSNEKDW
;
A
#
# COMPACT_ATOMS: atom_id res chain seq x y z
N MET A 1 1.19 -16.05 -1.59
CA MET A 1 2.17 -15.06 -1.14
C MET A 1 2.30 -15.08 0.37
N ILE A 2 3.43 -15.58 0.85
CA ILE A 2 3.84 -15.49 2.26
C ILE A 2 4.98 -14.47 2.32
N VAL A 3 4.91 -13.53 3.25
CA VAL A 3 5.92 -12.50 3.45
C VAL A 3 6.54 -12.67 4.83
N LYS A 4 7.84 -12.93 4.89
CA LYS A 4 8.62 -12.90 6.11
C LYS A 4 9.39 -11.58 6.17
N ILE A 5 9.28 -10.89 7.29
CA ILE A 5 9.97 -9.63 7.54
C ILE A 5 10.62 -9.73 8.92
N ASN A 6 11.91 -9.46 8.98
CA ASN A 6 12.63 -9.29 10.23
C ASN A 6 13.13 -7.86 10.30
N VAL A 7 12.57 -7.06 11.21
CA VAL A 7 13.00 -5.68 11.45
C VAL A 7 13.40 -5.56 12.91
N ASN A 8 14.59 -5.02 13.17
CA ASN A 8 15.10 -4.81 14.52
C ASN A 8 14.97 -6.04 15.44
N GLN A 9 15.28 -7.25 14.92
CA GLN A 9 15.18 -8.53 15.63
C GLN A 9 13.75 -8.99 15.96
N SER A 10 12.72 -8.39 15.37
CA SER A 10 11.35 -8.87 15.41
C SER A 10 11.00 -9.53 14.07
N GLU A 11 10.90 -10.86 14.08
CA GLU A 11 10.45 -11.63 12.91
C GLU A 11 8.92 -11.71 12.86
N LYS A 12 8.37 -11.46 11.68
CA LYS A 12 6.96 -11.59 11.35
C LYS A 12 6.78 -12.37 10.07
N VAL A 13 5.89 -13.35 10.11
CA VAL A 13 5.46 -14.14 8.95
C VAL A 13 4.00 -13.81 8.68
N LEU A 14 3.72 -13.30 7.49
CA LEU A 14 2.42 -12.80 7.07
C LEU A 14 1.94 -13.61 5.86
N ASP A 15 0.88 -14.41 6.03
CA ASP A 15 0.21 -15.08 4.91
C ASP A 15 -0.83 -14.15 4.29
N ILE A 16 -0.38 -13.37 3.30
CA ILE A 16 -1.21 -12.38 2.63
C ILE A 16 -2.22 -13.06 1.71
N THR A 17 -2.00 -14.29 1.24
CA THR A 17 -2.93 -14.93 0.28
C THR A 17 -4.17 -15.46 0.97
N ASN A 18 -3.99 -16.15 2.09
CA ASN A 18 -5.08 -16.87 2.73
C ASN A 18 -5.78 -16.05 3.82
N ALA A 19 -5.09 -15.09 4.45
CA ALA A 19 -5.71 -14.28 5.49
C ALA A 19 -6.49 -13.10 4.90
N LYS A 20 -7.80 -13.04 5.17
CA LYS A 20 -8.61 -11.84 4.90
C LYS A 20 -8.22 -10.68 5.83
N LYS A 21 -7.93 -11.01 7.10
CA LYS A 21 -7.57 -10.07 8.15
C LYS A 21 -6.35 -10.57 8.92
N ILE A 22 -5.37 -9.69 9.16
CA ILE A 22 -4.20 -9.96 10.01
C ILE A 22 -4.11 -8.82 11.03
N ILE A 23 -3.88 -9.15 12.30
CA ILE A 23 -3.73 -8.19 13.39
C ILE A 23 -2.31 -8.28 13.94
N ILE A 24 -1.63 -7.14 14.04
CA ILE A 24 -0.31 -6.99 14.63
C ILE A 24 -0.45 -6.09 15.86
N SER A 25 -0.73 -6.72 17.00
CA SER A 25 -0.99 -6.07 18.29
C SER A 25 0.22 -6.20 19.21
N GLU A 26 1.33 -5.54 18.87
CA GLU A 26 2.56 -5.52 19.68
C GLU A 26 2.76 -4.14 20.32
N LYS A 27 3.51 -4.09 21.42
CA LYS A 27 3.92 -2.81 22.01
C LYS A 27 5.17 -2.30 21.31
N GLY A 28 5.28 -0.98 21.17
CA GLY A 28 6.45 -0.31 20.62
C GLY A 28 6.36 -0.06 19.12
N GLU A 29 7.40 0.57 18.57
CA GLU A 29 7.36 1.12 17.20
C GLU A 29 7.65 0.09 16.10
N ASN A 30 8.25 -1.05 16.46
CA ASN A 30 8.64 -2.11 15.51
C ASN A 30 7.48 -2.58 14.63
N LYS A 31 6.25 -2.59 15.15
CA LYS A 31 5.05 -2.94 14.38
C LYS A 31 4.83 -2.00 13.18
N TYR A 32 5.06 -0.69 13.35
CA TYR A 32 4.92 0.28 12.27
C TYR A 32 6.03 0.10 11.25
N TYR A 33 7.27 -0.12 11.69
CA TYR A 33 8.38 -0.39 10.76
C TYR A 33 8.13 -1.67 9.93
N THR A 34 7.63 -2.73 10.54
CA THR A 34 7.28 -3.98 9.84
C THR A 34 6.22 -3.73 8.76
N VAL A 35 5.12 -3.06 9.06
CA VAL A 35 4.05 -2.86 8.07
C VAL A 35 4.38 -1.81 7.02
N ARG A 36 5.19 -0.81 7.35
CA ARG A 36 5.68 0.16 6.36
C ARG A 36 6.66 -0.50 5.40
N LEU A 37 7.55 -1.37 5.90
CA LEU A 37 8.40 -2.18 5.03
C LEU A 37 7.55 -3.09 4.13
N LEU A 38 6.55 -3.79 4.70
CA LEU A 38 5.61 -4.57 3.90
C LEU A 38 4.94 -3.73 2.81
N TYR A 39 4.44 -2.55 3.14
CA TYR A 39 3.82 -1.63 2.20
C TYR A 39 4.75 -1.35 1.01
N TYR A 40 6.01 -0.98 1.26
CA TYR A 40 6.96 -0.67 0.20
C TYR A 40 7.38 -1.90 -0.63
N LEU A 41 7.52 -3.06 0.00
CA LEU A 41 7.78 -4.33 -0.70
C LEU A 41 6.63 -4.66 -1.65
N MET A 42 5.40 -4.60 -1.15
CA MET A 42 4.18 -4.83 -1.94
C MET A 42 4.02 -3.81 -3.06
N LYS A 43 4.32 -2.53 -2.79
CA LYS A 43 4.24 -1.44 -3.75
C LYS A 43 5.26 -1.65 -4.87
N SER A 44 6.46 -2.10 -4.52
CA SER A 44 7.52 -2.43 -5.47
C SER A 44 7.08 -3.54 -6.42
N ILE A 45 6.50 -4.65 -5.91
CA ILE A 45 5.94 -5.73 -6.76
C ILE A 45 4.81 -5.22 -7.66
N TYR A 46 3.88 -4.45 -7.08
CA TYR A 46 2.72 -3.93 -7.80
C TYR A 46 3.15 -3.01 -8.95
N ASN A 47 4.21 -2.22 -8.77
CA ASN A 47 4.67 -1.23 -9.74
C ASN A 47 5.65 -1.77 -10.80
N ILE A 48 6.04 -3.05 -10.75
CA ILE A 48 6.92 -3.62 -11.79
C ILE A 48 6.19 -3.57 -13.15
N PRO A 49 6.78 -2.90 -14.16
CA PRO A 49 6.21 -2.89 -15.50
C PRO A 49 6.41 -4.24 -16.18
N ARG A 50 5.70 -4.47 -17.29
CA ARG A 50 6.02 -5.62 -18.15
C ARG A 50 7.46 -5.50 -18.64
N LEU A 51 8.19 -6.61 -18.66
CA LEU A 51 9.64 -6.65 -18.90
C LEU A 51 10.00 -7.21 -20.28
N TYR A 52 9.06 -7.21 -21.24
CA TYR A 52 9.35 -7.61 -22.61
C TYR A 52 10.18 -6.55 -23.32
N GLY A 53 11.37 -6.94 -23.79
CA GLY A 53 12.29 -6.12 -24.58
C GLY A 53 13.28 -7.03 -25.30
N TYR A 54 13.96 -6.54 -26.34
CA TYR A 54 15.00 -7.35 -26.99
C TYR A 54 16.23 -7.43 -26.09
N ILE A 55 16.48 -8.62 -25.55
CA ILE A 55 17.66 -8.92 -24.73
C ILE A 55 18.46 -9.99 -25.45
N LYS A 56 19.77 -9.76 -25.63
CA LYS A 56 20.68 -10.76 -26.18
C LYS A 56 21.02 -11.78 -25.09
N GLY A 57 20.93 -13.08 -25.40
CA GLY A 57 21.33 -14.16 -24.49
C GLY A 57 20.14 -14.99 -23.97
N ASP A 58 20.29 -15.55 -22.78
CA ASP A 58 19.24 -16.36 -22.12
C ASP A 58 18.07 -15.46 -21.69
N PRO A 59 16.86 -15.64 -22.26
CA PRO A 59 15.71 -14.81 -21.95
C PRO A 59 15.22 -14.97 -20.50
N ILE A 60 15.40 -16.15 -19.89
CA ILE A 60 14.96 -16.42 -18.51
C ILE A 60 15.85 -15.67 -17.51
N GLU A 61 17.16 -15.88 -17.62
CA GLU A 61 18.12 -15.24 -16.72
C GLU A 61 18.12 -13.71 -16.90
N SER A 62 17.97 -13.25 -18.14
CA SER A 62 17.82 -11.83 -18.43
C SER A 62 16.58 -11.22 -17.78
N TRP A 63 15.43 -11.91 -17.88
CA TRP A 63 14.21 -11.47 -17.22
C TRP A 63 14.40 -11.37 -15.69
N ARG A 64 15.04 -12.38 -15.08
CA ARG A 64 15.36 -12.40 -13.64
C ARG A 64 16.18 -11.18 -13.23
N GLN A 65 17.25 -10.88 -13.95
CA GLN A 65 18.15 -9.76 -13.66
C GLN A 65 17.44 -8.41 -13.82
N ILE A 66 16.61 -8.27 -14.86
CA ILE A 66 15.84 -7.04 -15.09
C ILE A 66 14.81 -6.86 -13.99
N PHE A 67 14.10 -7.92 -13.59
CA PHE A 67 13.14 -7.89 -12.49
C PHE A 67 13.82 -7.48 -11.18
N GLU A 68 14.95 -8.12 -10.84
CA GLU A 68 15.75 -7.80 -9.64
C GLU A 68 16.17 -6.33 -9.62
N ARG A 69 16.66 -5.81 -10.76
CA ARG A 69 17.08 -4.41 -10.90
C ARG A 69 15.91 -3.44 -10.74
N TYR A 70 14.77 -3.70 -11.39
CA TYR A 70 13.60 -2.83 -11.26
C TYR A 70 13.03 -2.86 -9.84
N PHE A 71 12.92 -4.03 -9.23
CA PHE A 71 12.45 -4.16 -7.86
C PHE A 71 13.35 -3.38 -6.90
N LEU A 72 14.68 -3.55 -7.03
CA LEU A 72 15.66 -2.81 -6.23
C LEU A 72 15.56 -1.29 -6.44
N GLN A 73 15.40 -0.84 -7.69
CA GLN A 73 15.31 0.58 -8.02
C GLN A 73 14.04 1.22 -7.45
N LEU A 74 12.89 0.54 -7.56
CA LEU A 74 11.63 1.00 -7.00
C LEU A 74 11.73 1.14 -5.47
N LEU A 75 12.26 0.10 -4.80
CA LEU A 75 12.39 0.09 -3.35
C LEU A 75 13.35 1.18 -2.85
N LYS A 76 14.50 1.36 -3.51
CA LYS A 76 15.45 2.44 -3.19
C LYS A 76 14.82 3.82 -3.36
N SER A 77 14.15 4.06 -4.48
CA SER A 77 13.51 5.34 -4.76
C SER A 77 12.46 5.69 -3.70
N ASP A 78 11.66 4.72 -3.25
CA ASP A 78 10.64 4.94 -2.21
C ASP A 78 11.28 5.21 -0.83
N PHE A 79 12.42 4.57 -0.51
CA PHE A 79 13.13 4.79 0.77
C PHE A 79 13.86 6.12 0.82
N GLU A 80 14.48 6.54 -0.29
CA GLU A 80 15.12 7.86 -0.41
C GLU A 80 14.10 8.97 -0.19
N ILE A 81 12.92 8.84 -0.79
CA ILE A 81 11.83 9.81 -0.66
C ILE A 81 11.28 9.84 0.77
N SER A 82 11.04 8.67 1.37
CA SER A 82 10.39 8.58 2.68
C SER A 82 11.32 8.90 3.86
N SER A 83 12.63 9.05 3.62
CA SER A 83 13.65 9.26 4.66
C SER A 83 13.53 8.28 5.82
N THR A 84 13.01 7.07 5.56
CA THR A 84 12.74 6.07 6.59
C THR A 84 13.94 5.13 6.71
N TYR A 85 14.46 4.99 7.93
CA TYR A 85 15.58 4.11 8.23
C TYR A 85 15.07 2.73 8.61
N PHE A 86 15.25 1.77 7.70
CA PHE A 86 14.94 0.37 7.95
C PHE A 86 16.23 -0.41 8.12
N LYS A 87 16.23 -1.33 9.10
CA LYS A 87 17.28 -2.33 9.24
C LYS A 87 16.64 -3.70 9.43
N GLY A 88 16.92 -4.60 8.50
CA GLY A 88 16.25 -5.88 8.49
C GLY A 88 16.51 -6.74 7.27
N ASP A 89 15.82 -7.88 7.25
CA ASP A 89 15.78 -8.80 6.13
C ASP A 89 14.34 -9.15 5.78
N PHE A 90 14.13 -9.56 4.55
CA PHE A 90 12.82 -9.96 4.07
C PHE A 90 12.90 -11.13 3.10
N GLU A 91 11.81 -11.88 3.04
CA GLU A 91 11.56 -12.96 2.09
C GLU A 91 10.10 -12.89 1.64
N ILE A 92 9.86 -12.82 0.34
CA ILE A 92 8.52 -12.83 -0.27
C ILE A 92 8.42 -14.08 -1.12
N ASP A 93 7.60 -15.00 -0.66
CA ASP A 93 7.38 -16.27 -1.29
C ASP A 93 6.14 -16.22 -2.19
N GLN A 94 6.35 -16.26 -3.51
CA GLN A 94 5.32 -16.23 -4.53
C GLN A 94 5.27 -17.58 -5.29
N PRO A 95 4.22 -17.88 -6.08
CA PRO A 95 4.11 -19.16 -6.76
C PRO A 95 5.30 -19.49 -7.68
N SER A 96 5.71 -18.55 -8.53
CA SER A 96 6.75 -18.76 -9.55
C SER A 96 8.13 -18.21 -9.18
N ILE A 97 8.21 -17.34 -8.17
CA ILE A 97 9.43 -16.66 -7.75
C ILE A 97 9.55 -16.58 -6.22
N ASN A 98 10.76 -16.44 -5.72
CA ASN A 98 11.04 -16.02 -4.35
C ASN A 98 11.93 -14.78 -4.40
N ILE A 99 11.57 -13.76 -3.65
CA ILE A 99 12.30 -12.49 -3.56
C ILE A 99 12.84 -12.40 -2.14
N SER A 100 14.16 -12.34 -1.98
CA SER A 100 14.78 -12.15 -0.67
C SER A 100 15.71 -10.96 -0.68
N GLY A 101 15.94 -10.35 0.48
CA GLY A 101 16.82 -9.20 0.55
C GLY A 101 17.22 -8.81 1.96
N LYS A 102 18.22 -7.94 2.02
CA LYS A 102 18.66 -7.28 3.25
C LYS A 102 18.65 -5.78 3.04
N ILE A 103 18.20 -5.08 4.06
CA ILE A 103 18.06 -3.64 4.09
C ILE A 103 18.88 -3.13 5.27
N ASP A 104 19.83 -2.25 4.98
CA ASP A 104 20.52 -1.43 5.97
C ASP A 104 20.47 0.03 5.47
N ASN A 105 19.39 0.71 5.81
CA ASN A 105 19.04 2.03 5.28
C ASN A 105 18.94 2.00 3.74
N LEU A 106 19.72 2.83 3.04
CA LEU A 106 19.78 2.86 1.57
C LEU A 106 20.66 1.75 0.97
N ASN A 107 21.41 1.02 1.81
CA ASN A 107 22.15 -0.15 1.37
C ASN A 107 21.21 -1.36 1.30
N ILE A 108 20.56 -1.50 0.14
CA ILE A 108 19.58 -2.55 -0.13
C ILE A 108 20.20 -3.58 -1.07
N SER A 109 20.08 -4.85 -0.70
CA SER A 109 20.40 -5.99 -1.55
C SER A 109 19.15 -6.84 -1.78
N VAL A 110 18.96 -7.30 -3.02
CA VAL A 110 17.82 -8.12 -3.43
C VAL A 110 18.34 -9.28 -4.24
N LYS A 111 17.74 -10.45 -4.04
CA LYS A 111 17.99 -11.67 -4.79
C LYS A 111 16.68 -12.27 -5.23
N ILE A 112 16.55 -12.54 -6.53
CA ILE A 112 15.40 -13.23 -7.11
C ILE A 112 15.78 -14.68 -7.42
N ILE A 113 14.99 -15.63 -6.92
CA ILE A 113 15.07 -17.05 -7.25
C ILE A 113 13.84 -17.43 -8.07
N LEU A 114 14.06 -18.00 -9.25
CA LEU A 114 12.99 -18.52 -10.10
C LEU A 114 12.69 -19.96 -9.68
N LYS A 115 11.49 -20.21 -9.16
CA LYS A 115 11.06 -21.55 -8.71
C LYS A 115 10.67 -22.45 -9.87
N GLU A 116 10.09 -21.84 -10.90
CA GLU A 116 9.66 -22.50 -12.12
C GLU A 116 10.26 -21.79 -13.34
N LYS A 117 10.48 -22.53 -14.42
CA LYS A 117 10.98 -22.02 -15.68
C LYS A 117 10.05 -22.42 -16.83
N PRO A 118 9.71 -21.50 -17.76
CA PRO A 118 8.97 -21.87 -18.96
C PRO A 118 9.79 -22.82 -19.84
N ILE A 119 9.12 -23.73 -20.53
CA ILE A 119 9.71 -24.74 -21.43
C ILE A 119 9.37 -24.35 -22.88
N ASN A 120 10.20 -24.77 -23.84
CA ASN A 120 9.97 -24.55 -25.28
C ASN A 120 9.85 -23.07 -25.68
N ILE A 121 10.70 -22.22 -25.12
CA ILE A 121 10.73 -20.78 -25.40
C ILE A 121 11.24 -20.54 -26.82
N SER A 122 10.51 -19.76 -27.60
CA SER A 122 10.91 -19.33 -28.95
C SER A 122 12.17 -18.46 -28.90
N GLN A 123 12.97 -18.43 -29.96
CA GLN A 123 14.12 -17.51 -30.00
C GLN A 123 13.69 -16.05 -30.25
N GLY A 124 14.54 -15.11 -29.84
CA GLY A 124 14.33 -13.68 -30.10
C GLY A 124 13.21 -13.05 -29.26
N ILE A 125 12.56 -12.02 -29.81
CA ILE A 125 11.57 -11.19 -29.09
C ILE A 125 10.39 -12.02 -28.58
N GLN A 126 9.94 -13.01 -29.36
CA GLN A 126 8.83 -13.86 -28.99
C GLN A 126 9.14 -14.67 -27.71
N GLY A 127 10.39 -15.11 -27.56
CA GLY A 127 10.85 -15.77 -26.34
C GLY A 127 10.76 -14.86 -25.12
N ASN A 128 11.22 -13.62 -25.24
CA ASN A 128 11.15 -12.64 -24.15
C ASN A 128 9.69 -12.37 -23.73
N PHE A 129 8.78 -12.28 -24.69
CA PHE A 129 7.35 -12.11 -24.41
C PHE A 129 6.73 -13.32 -23.71
N GLN A 130 7.10 -14.55 -24.11
CA GLN A 130 6.63 -15.78 -23.48
C GLN A 130 7.11 -15.87 -22.02
N VAL A 131 8.38 -15.59 -21.77
CA VAL A 131 8.96 -15.57 -20.41
C VAL A 131 8.25 -14.54 -19.54
N ASP A 132 8.10 -13.32 -20.04
CA ASP A 132 7.43 -12.24 -19.31
C ASP A 132 5.97 -12.60 -19.00
N SER A 133 5.23 -13.13 -19.97
CA SER A 133 3.84 -13.55 -19.76
C SER A 133 3.72 -14.73 -18.80
N PHE A 134 4.65 -15.68 -18.84
CA PHE A 134 4.69 -16.80 -17.91
C PHE A 134 4.83 -16.31 -16.46
N TYR A 135 5.80 -15.46 -16.17
CA TYR A 135 6.01 -15.00 -14.80
C TYR A 135 4.91 -14.04 -14.34
N PHE A 136 4.49 -13.07 -15.16
CA PHE A 136 3.44 -12.12 -14.77
C PHE A 136 2.06 -12.74 -14.63
N SER A 137 1.74 -13.83 -15.32
CA SER A 137 0.45 -14.53 -15.13
C SER A 137 0.37 -15.26 -13.78
N LYS A 138 1.51 -15.58 -13.18
CA LYS A 138 1.63 -16.27 -11.88
C LYS A 138 2.01 -15.35 -10.72
N LEU A 139 2.39 -14.11 -11.03
CA LEU A 139 2.78 -13.12 -10.03
C LEU A 139 1.53 -12.51 -9.38
N GLU A 140 1.37 -12.73 -8.08
CA GLU A 140 0.33 -12.11 -7.28
C GLU A 140 0.69 -10.64 -7.07
N ARG A 141 -0.03 -9.75 -7.77
CA ARG A 141 0.15 -8.29 -7.72
C ARG A 141 -1.04 -7.66 -7.00
N ILE A 142 -0.95 -7.60 -5.67
CA ILE A 142 -1.93 -6.93 -4.82
C ILE A 142 -1.55 -5.46 -4.72
N LYS A 143 -2.52 -4.55 -4.89
CA LYS A 143 -2.29 -3.11 -4.74
C LYS A 143 -2.32 -2.75 -3.25
N PRO A 144 -1.22 -2.25 -2.66
CA PRO A 144 -1.20 -1.88 -1.25
C PRO A 144 -1.65 -0.42 -1.05
N TYR A 145 -2.38 -0.19 0.02
CA TYR A 145 -2.63 1.13 0.60
C TYR A 145 -2.20 1.13 2.06
N ILE A 146 -1.85 2.32 2.56
CA ILE A 146 -1.52 2.52 3.97
C ILE A 146 -2.30 3.72 4.49
N ILE A 147 -2.99 3.52 5.61
CA ILE A 147 -3.69 4.54 6.38
C ILE A 147 -2.85 4.78 7.63
N PRO A 148 -2.06 5.86 7.70
CA PRO A 148 -1.18 6.13 8.83
C PRO A 148 -1.97 6.54 10.07
N SER A 149 -1.38 6.38 11.26
CA SER A 149 -2.04 6.78 12.52
C SER A 149 -2.30 8.28 12.59
N SER A 150 -1.49 9.09 11.89
CA SER A 150 -1.64 10.54 11.76
C SER A 150 -2.70 10.99 10.73
N ARG A 151 -3.56 10.07 10.24
CA ARG A 151 -4.55 10.33 9.16
C ARG A 151 -5.38 11.60 9.35
N ALA A 152 -5.87 11.88 10.55
CA ALA A 152 -6.67 13.08 10.83
C ALA A 152 -5.86 14.36 10.60
N GLY A 153 -4.63 14.41 11.12
CA GLY A 153 -3.72 15.55 10.90
C GLY A 153 -3.29 15.71 9.43
N LEU A 154 -3.13 14.60 8.70
CA LEU A 154 -2.84 14.65 7.26
C LEU A 154 -4.04 15.19 6.46
N LEU A 155 -5.27 14.75 6.76
CA LEU A 155 -6.47 15.29 6.14
C LEU A 155 -6.67 16.76 6.48
N TYR A 156 -6.42 17.17 7.72
CA TYR A 156 -6.43 18.56 8.12
C TYR A 156 -5.48 19.40 7.24
N ALA A 157 -4.22 18.99 7.14
CA ALA A 157 -3.18 19.71 6.41
C ALA A 157 -3.37 19.72 4.88
N PHE A 158 -3.95 18.65 4.33
CA PHE A 158 -3.96 18.40 2.89
C PHE A 158 -5.34 18.23 2.27
N SER A 159 -6.42 18.57 2.99
CA SER A 159 -7.81 18.47 2.53
C SER A 159 -8.06 19.08 1.14
N LYS A 160 -7.35 20.15 0.79
CA LYS A 160 -7.45 20.81 -0.53
C LYS A 160 -7.05 19.92 -1.72
N PHE A 161 -6.27 18.86 -1.47
CA PHE A 161 -5.81 17.91 -2.48
C PHE A 161 -6.74 16.70 -2.64
N LEU A 162 -7.82 16.61 -1.85
CA LEU A 162 -8.75 15.50 -1.91
C LEU A 162 -9.67 15.56 -3.13
N VAL A 163 -9.96 16.75 -3.69
CA VAL A 163 -10.91 16.85 -4.80
C VAL A 163 -10.20 16.69 -6.13
N TYR A 164 -10.73 15.82 -6.99
CA TYR A 164 -10.23 15.65 -8.35
C TYR A 164 -10.44 16.94 -9.14
N GLN A 165 -9.34 17.59 -9.50
CA GLN A 165 -9.32 18.77 -10.36
C GLN A 165 -8.82 18.33 -11.74
N TYR A 166 -9.60 18.58 -12.80
CA TYR A 166 -9.19 18.27 -14.18
C TYR A 166 -7.89 19.02 -14.55
N GLU A 167 -7.06 18.38 -15.39
CA GLU A 167 -5.78 18.81 -15.97
C GLU A 167 -4.88 19.75 -15.13
N GLY A 168 -3.73 19.22 -14.69
CA GLY A 168 -2.62 20.03 -14.17
C GLY A 168 -2.66 20.33 -12.66
N ALA A 169 -3.69 19.90 -11.94
CA ALA A 169 -3.74 20.04 -10.49
C ALA A 169 -2.67 19.17 -9.82
N PRO A 170 -1.71 19.76 -9.09
CA PRO A 170 -0.69 18.98 -8.42
C PRO A 170 -1.36 18.24 -7.25
N GLY A 171 -1.34 16.90 -7.29
CA GLY A 171 -1.48 16.12 -6.07
C GLY A 171 -0.38 16.49 -5.07
N ILE A 172 -0.40 15.91 -3.87
CA ILE A 172 0.72 16.12 -2.95
C ILE A 172 2.00 15.59 -3.61
N PRO A 173 3.10 16.37 -3.61
CA PRO A 173 4.38 15.91 -4.14
C PRO A 173 4.80 14.59 -3.52
N LYS A 174 5.27 13.64 -4.34
CA LYS A 174 5.74 12.32 -3.87
C LYS A 174 6.81 12.43 -2.78
N ALA A 175 7.56 13.54 -2.75
CA ALA A 175 8.54 13.87 -1.70
C ALA A 175 7.99 13.80 -0.26
N PHE A 176 6.67 13.89 -0.05
CA PHE A 176 6.05 13.70 1.27
C PHE A 176 5.83 12.23 1.67
N GLY A 177 6.33 11.27 0.87
CA GLY A 177 6.31 9.84 1.20
C GLY A 177 4.91 9.28 1.46
N ILE A 178 4.74 8.57 2.57
CA ILE A 178 3.46 7.94 2.97
C ILE A 178 2.31 8.95 3.00
N ALA A 179 2.56 10.21 3.40
CA ALA A 179 1.50 11.22 3.42
C ALA A 179 0.97 11.53 2.01
N ALA A 180 1.86 11.62 1.01
CA ALA A 180 1.46 11.81 -0.37
C ALA A 180 0.70 10.60 -0.91
N GLU A 181 1.19 9.38 -0.62
CA GLU A 181 0.53 8.15 -1.05
C GLU A 181 -0.87 8.01 -0.45
N PHE A 182 -1.03 8.32 0.84
CA PHE A 182 -2.30 8.30 1.54
C PHE A 182 -3.30 9.31 0.95
N ILE A 183 -2.94 10.59 0.85
CA ILE A 183 -3.88 11.61 0.37
C ILE A 183 -4.20 11.43 -1.13
N ASN A 184 -3.20 11.12 -1.96
CA ASN A 184 -3.42 10.93 -3.39
C ASN A 184 -4.22 9.65 -3.71
N SER A 185 -4.39 8.72 -2.76
CA SER A 185 -5.28 7.56 -2.91
C SER A 185 -6.70 7.80 -2.40
N MET A 186 -6.98 8.97 -1.81
CA MET A 186 -8.29 9.37 -1.29
C MET A 186 -9.03 10.38 -2.16
N LEU A 187 -8.76 10.41 -3.47
CA LEU A 187 -9.39 11.40 -4.35
C LEU A 187 -10.91 11.24 -4.42
N LEU A 188 -11.61 12.34 -4.23
CA LEU A 188 -13.05 12.49 -4.24
C LEU A 188 -13.47 13.15 -5.57
N PRO A 189 -14.37 12.52 -6.35
CA PRO A 189 -14.88 13.12 -7.57
C PRO A 189 -15.79 14.31 -7.26
N GLN A 190 -15.95 15.20 -8.24
CA GLN A 190 -16.99 16.24 -8.17
C GLN A 190 -18.38 15.60 -7.98
N GLY A 191 -19.19 16.22 -7.11
CA GLY A 191 -20.52 15.69 -6.76
C GLY A 191 -20.50 14.54 -5.76
N PHE A 192 -19.33 14.16 -5.22
CA PHE A 192 -19.27 13.22 -4.10
C PHE A 192 -20.07 13.74 -2.90
N THR A 193 -20.89 12.85 -2.31
CA THR A 193 -21.61 13.06 -1.07
C THR A 193 -21.61 11.75 -0.28
N ASP A 194 -21.52 11.85 1.03
CA ASP A 194 -21.60 10.73 1.96
C ASP A 194 -22.01 11.24 3.35
N GLU A 195 -22.28 10.32 4.27
CA GLU A 195 -22.66 10.62 5.66
C GLU A 195 -21.79 9.82 6.63
N ILE A 196 -21.21 10.48 7.63
CA ILE A 196 -20.35 9.88 8.65
C ILE A 196 -20.71 10.44 10.00
N ASN A 197 -21.11 9.57 10.94
CA ASN A 197 -21.53 9.95 12.28
C ASN A 197 -22.57 11.09 12.28
N ASN A 198 -23.59 10.97 11.42
CA ASN A 198 -24.63 11.99 11.18
C ASN A 198 -24.15 13.33 10.59
N HIS A 199 -22.87 13.43 10.21
CA HIS A 199 -22.33 14.58 9.48
C HIS A 199 -22.35 14.32 7.98
N LYS A 200 -22.85 15.29 7.21
CA LYS A 200 -22.86 15.21 5.76
C LYS A 200 -21.50 15.65 5.21
N ILE A 201 -20.84 14.77 4.48
CA ILE A 201 -19.57 15.07 3.81
C ILE A 201 -19.83 15.23 2.32
N TRP A 202 -19.43 16.34 1.73
CA TRP A 202 -19.72 16.61 0.32
C TRP A 202 -18.66 17.47 -0.35
N VAL A 203 -18.51 17.31 -1.66
CA VAL A 203 -17.64 18.16 -2.48
C VAL A 203 -18.46 19.33 -3.01
N ASN A 204 -18.06 20.55 -2.64
CA ASN A 204 -18.65 21.77 -3.16
C ASN A 204 -18.18 22.00 -4.60
N GLN A 205 -19.15 22.12 -5.52
CA GLN A 205 -18.89 22.22 -6.95
C GLN A 205 -18.36 23.59 -7.38
N GLU A 206 -18.62 24.66 -6.61
CA GLU A 206 -18.22 26.01 -6.95
C GLU A 206 -16.74 26.25 -6.66
N ASN A 207 -16.24 25.72 -5.55
CA ASN A 207 -14.88 25.98 -5.08
C ASN A 207 -13.98 24.73 -5.02
N ASN A 208 -14.52 23.53 -5.32
CA ASN A 208 -13.81 22.24 -5.26
C ASN A 208 -13.18 21.95 -3.88
N TYR A 209 -13.81 22.40 -2.80
CA TYR A 209 -13.44 21.99 -1.44
C TYR A 209 -14.38 20.90 -0.92
N VAL A 210 -13.86 20.07 -0.02
CA VAL A 210 -14.66 19.13 0.75
C VAL A 210 -15.23 19.84 1.96
N TYR A 211 -16.52 19.66 2.21
CA TYR A 211 -17.26 20.20 3.34
C TYR A 211 -17.75 19.09 4.25
N VAL A 212 -17.89 19.41 5.53
CA VAL A 212 -18.59 18.65 6.56
C VAL A 212 -19.69 19.57 7.08
N ASP A 213 -20.93 19.19 6.85
CA ASP A 213 -22.11 20.04 7.02
C ASP A 213 -21.89 21.40 6.33
N ASP A 214 -21.80 22.48 7.10
CA ASP A 214 -21.63 23.86 6.63
C ASP A 214 -20.16 24.35 6.67
N ASN A 215 -19.22 23.53 7.17
CA ASN A 215 -17.82 23.90 7.34
C ASN A 215 -16.89 23.19 6.35
N ILE A 216 -15.76 23.81 6.01
CA ILE A 216 -14.72 23.14 5.21
C ILE A 216 -14.13 21.99 6.03
N LEU A 217 -13.82 20.87 5.36
CA LEU A 217 -13.35 19.63 5.98
C LEU A 217 -12.22 19.81 6.99
N TYR A 218 -11.23 20.68 6.74
CA TYR A 218 -10.14 20.86 7.70
C TYR A 218 -10.58 21.48 9.04
N ASN A 219 -11.79 22.03 9.15
CA ASN A 219 -12.35 22.48 10.44
C ASN A 219 -13.12 21.37 11.18
N ALA A 220 -13.27 20.18 10.58
CA ALA A 220 -13.94 19.06 11.21
C ALA A 220 -13.12 18.52 12.39
N THR A 221 -13.80 17.84 13.31
CA THR A 221 -13.19 17.20 14.46
C THR A 221 -12.34 15.98 14.02
N SER A 222 -11.37 15.61 14.84
CA SER A 222 -10.40 14.56 14.49
C SER A 222 -11.05 13.18 14.28
N ASP A 223 -12.12 12.88 15.00
CA ASP A 223 -12.97 11.69 14.84
C ASP A 223 -13.60 11.64 13.44
N VAL A 224 -14.28 12.69 12.99
CA VAL A 224 -14.86 12.77 11.64
C VAL A 224 -13.79 12.59 10.55
N LEU A 225 -12.63 13.24 10.69
CA LEU A 225 -11.52 13.08 9.75
C LEU A 225 -10.98 11.65 9.74
N SER A 226 -10.78 11.06 10.92
CA SER A 226 -10.38 9.66 11.08
C SER A 226 -11.37 8.72 10.40
N LEU A 227 -12.66 8.85 10.70
CA LEU A 227 -13.71 8.01 10.15
C LEU A 227 -13.85 8.17 8.63
N LEU A 228 -13.72 9.38 8.10
CA LEU A 228 -13.73 9.63 6.65
C LEU A 228 -12.66 8.81 5.93
N SER A 229 -11.43 8.87 6.41
CA SER A 229 -10.36 8.08 5.80
C SER A 229 -10.62 6.58 5.87
N LEU A 230 -10.98 6.06 7.05
CA LEU A 230 -11.24 4.63 7.23
C LEU A 230 -12.40 4.16 6.36
N LYS A 231 -13.52 4.89 6.36
CA LYS A 231 -14.70 4.55 5.56
C LYS A 231 -14.38 4.51 4.08
N LEU A 232 -13.68 5.51 3.54
CA LEU A 232 -13.38 5.59 2.12
C LEU A 232 -12.59 4.38 1.62
N PHE A 233 -11.55 3.96 2.35
CA PHE A 233 -10.76 2.78 1.98
C PHE A 233 -11.54 1.48 2.20
N LEU A 234 -12.16 1.32 3.36
CA LEU A 234 -12.78 0.04 3.74
C LEU A 234 -14.04 -0.26 2.92
N THR A 235 -14.85 0.75 2.60
CA THR A 235 -16.11 0.53 1.87
C THR A 235 -15.95 0.45 0.35
N ARG A 236 -14.88 1.04 -0.20
CA ARG A 236 -14.58 1.02 -1.64
C ARG A 236 -13.56 -0.05 -2.04
N GLY A 237 -12.94 -0.69 -1.06
CA GLY A 237 -11.91 -1.70 -1.27
C GLY A 237 -12.38 -2.89 -2.11
N THR A 238 -11.46 -3.43 -2.90
CA THR A 238 -11.62 -4.59 -3.77
C THR A 238 -10.77 -5.77 -3.32
N GLU A 239 -11.07 -6.97 -3.82
CA GLU A 239 -10.35 -8.22 -3.49
C GLU A 239 -8.87 -8.22 -3.91
N LYS A 240 -8.47 -7.31 -4.80
CA LYS A 240 -7.09 -7.17 -5.31
C LYS A 240 -6.28 -6.14 -4.53
N GLU A 241 -6.80 -5.64 -3.42
CA GLU A 241 -6.20 -4.59 -2.61
C GLU A 241 -5.87 -5.10 -1.21
N LEU A 242 -4.78 -4.58 -0.67
CA LEU A 242 -4.35 -4.77 0.71
C LEU A 242 -4.36 -3.41 1.40
N ILE A 243 -5.19 -3.25 2.43
CA ILE A 243 -5.30 -2.03 3.22
C ILE A 243 -4.55 -2.26 4.54
N ILE A 244 -3.48 -1.50 4.76
CA ILE A 244 -2.74 -1.48 6.02
C ILE A 244 -3.24 -0.30 6.85
N ILE A 245 -3.68 -0.53 8.07
CA ILE A 245 -4.24 0.50 8.95
C ILE A 245 -3.39 0.60 10.21
N GLU A 246 -2.78 1.75 10.44
CA GLU A 246 -2.06 2.09 11.66
C GLU A 246 -3.00 2.77 12.66
N ASP A 247 -3.07 2.21 13.87
CA ASP A 247 -3.87 2.64 15.02
C ASP A 247 -5.30 3.04 14.63
N PRO A 248 -6.14 2.10 14.15
CA PRO A 248 -7.53 2.39 13.79
C PRO A 248 -8.31 3.07 14.93
N GLU A 249 -7.95 2.84 16.19
CA GLU A 249 -8.52 3.49 17.38
C GLU A 249 -8.28 5.01 17.47
N ALA A 250 -7.32 5.55 16.71
CA ALA A 250 -6.87 6.93 16.92
C ALA A 250 -8.00 7.97 16.74
N HIS A 251 -8.24 8.73 17.82
CA HIS A 251 -9.29 9.74 17.96
C HIS A 251 -10.73 9.21 17.98
N LEU A 252 -10.93 7.90 18.15
CA LEU A 252 -12.26 7.29 18.14
C LEU A 252 -12.71 6.87 19.53
N ASP A 253 -13.98 7.06 19.83
CA ASP A 253 -14.64 6.45 20.99
C ASP A 253 -15.05 4.99 20.71
N GLU A 254 -15.64 4.32 21.70
CA GLU A 254 -16.02 2.91 21.57
C GLU A 254 -17.13 2.66 20.53
N GLU A 255 -18.09 3.58 20.37
CA GLU A 255 -19.16 3.43 19.38
C GLU A 255 -18.59 3.54 17.95
N GLU A 256 -17.66 4.48 17.76
CA GLU A 256 -16.95 4.69 16.51
C GLU A 256 -16.00 3.53 16.17
N LYS A 257 -15.32 2.96 17.17
CA LYS A 257 -14.51 1.74 16.98
C LYS A 257 -15.35 0.57 16.50
N GLU A 258 -16.53 0.34 17.08
CA GLU A 258 -17.43 -0.73 16.64
C GLU A 258 -17.93 -0.51 15.21
N LEU A 259 -18.18 0.74 14.81
CA LEU A 259 -18.50 1.09 13.43
C LEU A 259 -17.33 0.75 12.47
N VAL A 260 -16.09 1.05 12.86
CA VAL A 260 -14.90 0.70 12.06
C VAL A 260 -14.70 -0.81 11.97
N LYS A 261 -14.89 -1.55 13.07
CA LYS A 261 -14.84 -3.03 13.07
C LYS A 261 -15.86 -3.62 12.10
N LYS A 262 -17.07 -3.05 12.04
CA LYS A 262 -18.08 -3.43 11.05
C LYS A 262 -17.55 -3.24 9.61
N TRP A 263 -17.01 -2.07 9.29
CA TRP A 263 -16.44 -1.81 7.96
C TRP A 263 -15.27 -2.75 7.62
N ILE A 264 -14.40 -3.06 8.58
CA ILE A 264 -13.30 -4.02 8.42
C ILE A 264 -13.84 -5.42 8.09
N ASN A 265 -14.91 -5.86 8.74
CA ASN A 265 -15.49 -7.18 8.48
C ASN A 265 -16.19 -7.25 7.11
N GLU A 266 -16.86 -6.16 6.72
CA GLU A 266 -17.62 -6.04 5.48
C GLU A 266 -16.75 -5.78 4.24
N THR A 267 -15.54 -5.24 4.40
CA THR A 267 -14.66 -4.94 3.26
C THR A 267 -14.31 -6.18 2.44
N LYS A 268 -14.16 -5.99 1.13
CA LYS A 268 -13.70 -7.03 0.20
C LYS A 268 -12.17 -7.11 0.16
N SER A 269 -11.49 -6.05 0.56
CA SER A 269 -10.03 -6.02 0.60
C SER A 269 -9.48 -6.88 1.70
N LYS A 270 -8.20 -7.22 1.57
CA LYS A 270 -7.43 -7.78 2.66
C LYS A 270 -7.02 -6.64 3.58
N VAL A 271 -7.06 -6.87 4.89
CA VAL A 271 -6.76 -5.84 5.88
C VAL A 271 -5.65 -6.31 6.80
N ILE A 272 -4.65 -5.46 7.00
CA ILE A 272 -3.67 -5.60 8.07
C ILE A 272 -3.89 -4.47 9.05
N ILE A 273 -4.14 -4.83 10.31
CA ILE A 273 -4.37 -3.89 11.39
C ILE A 273 -3.14 -3.86 12.27
N VAL A 274 -2.62 -2.67 12.51
CA VAL A 274 -1.56 -2.42 13.49
C VAL A 274 -2.16 -1.58 14.59
N SER A 275 -2.24 -2.13 15.79
CA SER A 275 -2.86 -1.45 16.93
C SER A 275 -2.11 -1.79 18.21
N ASN A 276 -2.34 -1.03 19.29
CA ASN A 276 -1.96 -1.49 20.64
C ASN A 276 -3.05 -2.36 21.26
N GLU A 277 -4.26 -2.30 20.72
CA GLU A 277 -5.41 -3.10 21.14
C GLU A 277 -5.40 -4.45 20.39
N LYS A 278 -5.78 -5.53 21.09
CA LYS A 278 -5.83 -6.88 20.51
C LYS A 278 -7.15 -7.16 19.80
N ASP A 279 -8.21 -6.46 20.19
CA ASP A 279 -9.58 -6.78 19.85
C ASP A 279 -10.07 -5.96 18.65
N TRP A 280 -9.53 -6.29 17.46
CA TRP A 280 -9.86 -5.71 16.16
C TRP A 280 -10.35 -6.75 15.14
#